data_AF-A0A3D4YNV7-F1
#
_entry.id   AF-A0A3D4YNV7-F1
#
_cell.length_a   1.000
_cell.length_b   1.000
_cell.length_c   1.000
_cell.angle_alpha   90.00
_cell.angle_beta   90.00
_cell.angle_gamma   90.00
#
_symmetry.space_group_name_H-M   'P 1'
#
loop_
_entity.id
_entity.type
_entity.pdbx_description
1 polymer ?
#
loop_
_entity_poly.entity_id
_entity_poly.type
_entity_poly.pdbx_seq_one_letter_code
_entity_poly.pdbx_strand_id
1 'polypeptide(L)'
;MERDLRIAKGSLLAGVDEVGRGPIAGPVVACAVIMPADTRAIAGVDDSKRLTHDQRVRLAVKIRERAIAFSLGAASVREIDRINIYQASVLAMRRALERLKVRPDYVVIDGRAMRTLPIPHTAVVHGDARCFSIACASILAKVTRDLLMTRLAVRYPQYIWDHNAGYTTREHVAGLTSHGITPHHRRSFCRISDLLLELEHQTVSQDLEPRALDDVGMPDEDDFDYEIVAGAELGLDDVDQELDREL
;
A
#
# COMPACT_ATOMS: atom_id res chain seq x y z
N MET A 1 -28.22 14.37 -5.82
CA MET A 1 -27.72 13.28 -4.98
C MET A 1 -27.26 13.74 -3.61
N GLU A 2 -26.13 14.46 -3.44
CA GLU A 2 -25.69 14.88 -2.08
C GLU A 2 -26.76 15.72 -1.36
N ARG A 3 -27.42 16.62 -2.09
CA ARG A 3 -28.54 17.41 -1.56
C ARG A 3 -29.68 16.52 -1.05
N ASP A 4 -30.07 15.53 -1.83
CA ASP A 4 -31.17 14.62 -1.48
C ASP A 4 -30.81 13.77 -0.25
N LEU A 5 -29.56 13.30 -0.17
CA LEU A 5 -29.04 12.59 1.00
C LEU A 5 -29.01 13.49 2.23
N ARG A 6 -28.63 14.77 2.11
CA ARG A 6 -28.63 15.70 3.24
C ARG A 6 -30.04 15.95 3.76
N ILE A 7 -31.02 16.09 2.87
CA ILE A 7 -32.43 16.22 3.24
C ILE A 7 -32.93 14.95 3.94
N ALA A 8 -32.61 13.77 3.41
CA ALA A 8 -33.15 12.51 3.89
C ALA A 8 -32.43 11.94 5.14
N LYS A 9 -31.15 12.28 5.35
CA LYS A 9 -30.28 11.64 6.35
C LYS A 9 -29.62 12.60 7.33
N GLY A 10 -29.67 13.91 7.08
CA GLY A 10 -29.07 14.93 7.94
C GLY A 10 -28.04 15.80 7.22
N SER A 11 -27.83 17.00 7.75
CA SER A 11 -27.05 18.06 7.09
C SER A 11 -25.56 17.74 6.93
N LEU A 12 -24.98 16.95 7.84
CA LEU A 12 -23.56 16.63 7.90
C LEU A 12 -23.27 15.33 7.15
N LEU A 13 -23.04 15.45 5.85
CA LEU A 13 -22.65 14.34 4.98
C LEU A 13 -21.12 14.23 4.92
N ALA A 14 -20.57 13.08 5.28
CA ALA A 14 -19.16 12.76 5.08
C ALA A 14 -18.95 12.03 3.74
N GLY A 15 -18.10 12.58 2.88
CA GLY A 15 -17.54 11.87 1.73
C GLY A 15 -16.28 11.11 2.12
N VAL A 16 -16.14 9.89 1.63
CA VAL A 16 -15.01 9.01 1.94
C VAL A 16 -14.48 8.37 0.66
N ASP A 17 -13.16 8.36 0.52
CA ASP A 17 -12.46 7.65 -0.56
C ASP A 17 -11.12 7.11 -0.07
N GLU A 18 -10.61 6.06 -0.73
CA GLU A 18 -9.34 5.43 -0.48
C GLU A 18 -8.40 5.41 -1.70
N VAL A 19 -7.10 5.52 -1.42
CA VAL A 19 -6.05 5.43 -2.42
C VAL A 19 -5.01 4.38 -2.04
N GLY A 20 -4.37 3.81 -3.04
CA GLY A 20 -3.29 2.84 -2.82
C GLY A 20 -3.74 1.40 -2.71
N ARG A 21 -4.85 1.01 -3.32
CA ARG A 21 -5.26 -0.41 -3.34
C ARG A 21 -4.42 -1.28 -4.28
N GLY A 22 -4.12 -0.79 -5.47
CA GLY A 22 -3.36 -1.51 -6.50
C GLY A 22 -1.83 -1.60 -6.34
N PRO A 23 -1.12 -0.62 -5.75
CA PRO A 23 0.33 -0.67 -5.55
C PRO A 23 0.81 -1.94 -4.84
N ILE A 24 1.99 -2.41 -5.21
CA ILE A 24 2.67 -3.52 -4.53
C ILE A 24 3.48 -3.05 -3.32
N ALA A 25 3.66 -1.74 -3.16
CA ALA A 25 4.32 -1.14 -2.00
C ALA A 25 3.52 0.00 -1.35
N GLY A 26 3.79 0.21 -0.06
CA GLY A 26 3.24 1.30 0.75
C GLY A 26 1.83 1.01 1.30
N PRO A 27 1.28 1.91 2.12
CA PRO A 27 -0.02 1.72 2.77
C PRO A 27 -1.19 1.96 1.83
N VAL A 28 -2.39 1.56 2.28
CA VAL A 28 -3.66 2.12 1.79
C VAL A 28 -4.05 3.28 2.70
N VAL A 29 -4.48 4.39 2.11
CA VAL A 29 -4.85 5.62 2.83
C VAL A 29 -6.26 6.00 2.44
N ALA A 30 -7.11 6.29 3.42
CA ALA A 30 -8.45 6.82 3.22
C ALA A 30 -8.58 8.21 3.85
N CYS A 31 -9.45 9.02 3.27
CA CYS A 31 -9.83 10.30 3.85
C CYS A 31 -11.35 10.32 4.05
N ALA A 32 -11.80 10.90 5.17
CA ALA A 32 -13.18 11.29 5.36
C ALA A 32 -13.23 12.82 5.42
N VAL A 33 -14.19 13.44 4.74
CA VAL A 33 -14.34 14.91 4.70
C VAL A 33 -15.82 15.30 4.75
N ILE A 34 -16.12 16.32 5.54
CA ILE A 34 -17.44 16.94 5.62
C ILE A 34 -17.32 18.34 5.03
N MET A 35 -17.98 18.56 3.89
CA MET A 35 -18.06 19.87 3.25
C MET A 35 -19.33 20.62 3.67
N PRO A 36 -19.30 21.95 3.82
CA PRO A 36 -20.49 22.73 4.12
C PRO A 36 -21.54 22.63 3.02
N ALA A 37 -22.80 22.40 3.40
CA ALA A 37 -23.90 22.18 2.46
C ALA A 37 -24.19 23.39 1.55
N ASP A 38 -24.05 24.60 2.11
CA ASP A 38 -24.45 25.85 1.45
C ASP A 38 -23.27 26.59 0.78
N THR A 39 -22.15 25.89 0.56
CA THR A 39 -20.98 26.51 -0.08
C THR A 39 -20.87 26.14 -1.54
N ARG A 40 -20.50 27.12 -2.37
CA ARG A 40 -20.17 26.86 -3.77
C ARG A 40 -19.00 25.88 -3.84
N ALA A 41 -19.17 24.85 -4.67
CA ALA A 41 -18.11 23.88 -4.96
C ALA A 41 -16.80 24.60 -5.33
N ILE A 42 -15.69 24.06 -4.84
CA ILE A 42 -14.35 24.59 -5.14
C ILE A 42 -14.08 24.34 -6.62
N ALA A 43 -13.87 25.42 -7.38
CA ALA A 43 -13.60 25.32 -8.81
C ALA A 43 -12.34 24.46 -9.07
N GLY A 44 -12.47 23.52 -10.00
CA GLY A 44 -11.41 22.59 -10.38
C GLY A 44 -11.33 21.32 -9.54
N VAL A 45 -12.16 21.15 -8.52
CA VAL A 45 -12.36 19.82 -7.90
C VAL A 45 -13.10 18.93 -8.90
N ASP A 46 -12.43 17.85 -9.31
CA ASP A 46 -12.88 16.80 -10.22
C ASP A 46 -12.18 15.49 -9.79
N ASP A 47 -12.37 14.40 -10.54
CA ASP A 47 -11.64 13.14 -10.33
C ASP A 47 -10.14 13.41 -10.16
N SER A 48 -9.60 12.98 -9.01
CA SER A 48 -8.20 13.21 -8.63
C SER A 48 -7.19 12.67 -9.65
N LYS A 49 -7.57 11.67 -10.44
CA LYS A 49 -6.75 11.06 -11.51
C LYS A 49 -6.64 11.96 -12.75
N ARG A 50 -7.60 12.86 -12.96
CA ARG A 50 -7.59 13.83 -14.07
C ARG A 50 -6.77 15.08 -13.77
N LEU A 51 -6.38 15.25 -12.51
CA LEU A 51 -5.61 16.40 -12.04
C LEU A 51 -4.10 16.12 -12.07
N THR A 52 -3.29 17.15 -12.31
CA THR A 52 -1.84 17.07 -12.11
C THR A 52 -1.50 17.09 -10.61
N HIS A 53 -0.26 16.71 -10.26
CA HIS A 53 0.21 16.77 -8.87
C HIS A 53 0.03 18.18 -8.27
N ASP A 54 0.50 19.21 -8.96
CA ASP A 54 0.41 20.59 -8.47
C ASP A 54 -1.04 21.07 -8.33
N GLN A 55 -1.92 20.67 -9.24
CA GLN A 55 -3.35 20.97 -9.14
C GLN A 55 -3.94 20.32 -7.88
N ARG A 56 -3.64 19.04 -7.63
CA ARG A 56 -4.09 18.34 -6.42
C ARG A 56 -3.57 18.99 -5.14
N VAL A 57 -2.29 19.36 -5.08
CA VAL A 57 -1.70 20.03 -3.91
C VAL A 57 -2.39 21.36 -3.62
N ARG A 58 -2.59 22.20 -4.64
CA ARG A 58 -3.31 23.48 -4.50
C ARG A 58 -4.76 23.28 -4.06
N LEU A 59 -5.46 22.29 -4.64
CA LEU A 59 -6.84 21.99 -4.26
C LEU A 59 -6.93 21.43 -2.84
N ALA A 60 -5.99 20.58 -2.43
CA ALA A 60 -5.93 20.03 -1.08
C ALA A 60 -5.84 21.12 -0.01
N VAL A 61 -5.09 22.21 -0.25
CA VAL A 61 -5.07 23.38 0.65
C VAL A 61 -6.47 24.00 0.75
N LYS A 62 -7.10 24.33 -0.39
CA LYS A 62 -8.44 24.93 -0.43
C LYS A 62 -9.52 24.05 0.21
N ILE A 63 -9.43 22.73 0.03
CA ILE A 63 -10.36 21.77 0.62
C ILE A 63 -10.22 21.80 2.14
N ARG A 64 -8.99 21.75 2.67
CA ARG A 64 -8.76 21.80 4.13
C ARG A 64 -9.25 23.09 4.76
N GLU A 65 -9.08 24.22 4.09
CA GLU A 65 -9.54 25.53 4.56
C GLU A 65 -11.07 25.65 4.62
N ARG A 66 -11.79 24.97 3.71
CA ARG A 66 -13.25 25.06 3.60
C ARG A 66 -14.01 23.91 4.23
N ALA A 67 -13.37 22.78 4.49
CA ALA A 67 -14.01 21.63 5.11
C ALA A 67 -14.43 21.96 6.55
N ILE A 68 -15.62 21.51 6.94
CA ILE A 68 -16.08 21.57 8.34
C ILE A 68 -15.18 20.68 9.20
N ALA A 69 -14.90 19.47 8.70
CA ALA A 69 -14.00 18.52 9.30
C ALA A 69 -13.43 17.61 8.22
N PHE A 70 -12.19 17.16 8.41
CA PHE A 70 -11.62 16.06 7.67
C PHE A 70 -10.65 15.29 8.56
N SER A 71 -10.37 14.06 8.17
CA SER A 71 -9.45 13.17 8.88
C SER A 71 -8.90 12.11 7.92
N LEU A 72 -7.73 11.61 8.26
CA LEU A 72 -7.03 10.57 7.51
C LEU A 72 -6.97 9.28 8.33
N GLY A 73 -7.19 8.17 7.65
CA GLY A 73 -6.95 6.83 8.14
C GLY A 73 -6.02 6.10 7.18
N ALA A 74 -5.20 5.20 7.71
CA ALA A 74 -4.32 4.38 6.90
C ALA A 74 -4.29 2.97 7.45
N ALA A 75 -4.01 1.99 6.60
CA ALA A 75 -3.61 0.65 7.00
C ALA A 75 -2.23 0.33 6.42
N SER A 76 -1.34 -0.16 7.28
CA SER A 76 0.05 -0.44 6.96
C SER A 76 0.18 -1.66 6.06
N VAL A 77 1.38 -1.89 5.52
CA VAL A 77 1.69 -3.08 4.72
C VAL A 77 1.53 -4.35 5.55
N ARG A 78 2.00 -4.34 6.81
CA ARG A 78 1.81 -5.44 7.77
C ARG A 78 0.33 -5.75 7.99
N GLU A 79 -0.51 -4.72 8.08
CA GLU A 79 -1.96 -4.92 8.19
C GLU A 79 -2.55 -5.47 6.89
N ILE A 80 -2.18 -4.92 5.73
CA ILE A 80 -2.63 -5.42 4.42
C ILE A 80 -2.31 -6.91 4.27
N ASP A 81 -1.10 -7.33 4.60
CA ASP A 81 -0.69 -8.73 4.49
C ASP A 81 -1.44 -9.63 5.49
N ARG A 82 -1.79 -9.13 6.68
CA ARG A 82 -2.53 -9.89 7.70
C ARG A 82 -4.02 -10.03 7.41
N ILE A 83 -4.68 -8.96 6.96
CA ILE A 83 -6.15 -8.89 6.84
C ILE A 83 -6.65 -8.77 5.40
N ASN A 84 -5.77 -8.85 4.40
CA ASN A 84 -6.00 -8.60 2.98
C ASN A 84 -6.36 -7.14 2.62
N ILE A 85 -6.22 -6.79 1.33
CA ILE A 85 -6.40 -5.41 0.85
C ILE A 85 -7.84 -4.90 1.01
N TYR A 86 -8.85 -5.77 0.96
CA TYR A 86 -10.24 -5.35 1.15
C TYR A 86 -10.46 -4.91 2.59
N GLN A 87 -10.10 -5.73 3.59
CA GLN A 87 -10.31 -5.34 4.99
C GLN A 87 -9.35 -4.22 5.41
N ALA A 88 -8.15 -4.13 4.84
CA ALA A 88 -7.26 -3.00 5.08
C ALA A 88 -7.85 -1.67 4.57
N SER A 89 -8.56 -1.70 3.43
CA SER A 89 -9.28 -0.52 2.93
C SER A 89 -10.42 -0.13 3.88
N VAL A 90 -11.21 -1.11 4.35
CA VAL A 90 -12.27 -0.91 5.35
C VAL A 90 -11.69 -0.34 6.66
N LEU A 91 -10.56 -0.87 7.12
CA LEU A 91 -9.87 -0.41 8.31
C LEU A 91 -9.38 1.04 8.17
N ALA A 92 -8.81 1.40 7.01
CA ALA A 92 -8.39 2.77 6.73
C ALA A 92 -9.60 3.72 6.73
N MET A 93 -10.71 3.36 6.07
CA MET A 93 -11.93 4.17 6.08
C MET A 93 -12.52 4.34 7.49
N ARG A 94 -12.59 3.23 8.24
CA ARG A 94 -13.07 3.25 9.63
C ARG A 94 -12.22 4.19 10.49
N ARG A 95 -10.89 4.09 10.40
CA ARG A 95 -9.96 5.00 11.09
C ARG A 95 -10.16 6.45 10.69
N ALA A 96 -10.41 6.73 9.41
CA ALA A 96 -10.70 8.09 8.96
C ALA A 96 -11.99 8.59 9.65
N LEU A 97 -13.08 7.85 9.53
CA LEU A 97 -14.37 8.23 10.12
C LEU A 97 -14.32 8.39 11.64
N GLU A 98 -13.68 7.48 12.37
CA GLU A 98 -13.52 7.52 13.84
C GLU A 98 -12.70 8.74 14.31
N ARG A 99 -11.80 9.26 13.48
CA ARG A 99 -10.96 10.42 13.79
C ARG A 99 -11.57 11.76 13.38
N LEU A 100 -12.74 11.77 12.75
CA LEU A 100 -13.42 13.02 12.43
C LEU A 100 -13.77 13.75 13.73
N LYS A 101 -13.37 15.02 13.83
CA LYS A 101 -13.71 15.87 14.99
C LYS A 101 -15.21 16.17 15.09
N VAL A 102 -15.93 16.01 13.98
CA VAL A 102 -17.38 16.23 13.88
C VAL A 102 -18.01 14.92 13.43
N ARG A 103 -18.98 14.43 14.20
CA ARG A 103 -19.71 13.21 13.84
C ARG A 103 -20.62 13.50 12.64
N PRO A 104 -20.48 12.76 11.51
CA PRO A 104 -21.40 12.93 10.39
C PRO A 104 -22.76 12.32 10.71
N ASP A 105 -23.80 12.91 10.13
CA ASP A 105 -25.16 12.35 10.13
C ASP A 105 -25.24 11.14 9.19
N TYR A 106 -24.50 11.19 8.07
CA TYR A 106 -24.47 10.12 7.09
C TYR A 106 -23.16 10.07 6.29
N VAL A 107 -22.87 8.91 5.73
CA VAL A 107 -21.62 8.64 5.00
C VAL A 107 -21.90 8.24 3.56
N VAL A 108 -21.14 8.78 2.62
CA VAL A 108 -21.04 8.31 1.24
C VAL A 108 -19.61 7.88 0.93
N ILE A 109 -19.47 6.71 0.31
CA ILE A 109 -18.16 6.13 -0.03
C ILE A 109 -18.03 5.95 -1.54
N ASP A 110 -16.81 6.08 -2.07
CA ASP A 110 -16.54 5.73 -3.47
C ASP A 110 -16.64 4.22 -3.71
N GLY A 111 -17.09 3.86 -4.90
CA GLY A 111 -17.09 2.48 -5.39
C GLY A 111 -18.26 1.64 -4.88
N ARG A 112 -17.96 0.43 -4.42
CA ARG A 112 -18.96 -0.59 -4.03
C ARG A 112 -19.16 -0.60 -2.52
N ALA A 113 -20.35 -1.02 -2.10
CA ALA A 113 -20.68 -1.14 -0.68
C ALA A 113 -19.67 -2.01 0.07
N MET A 114 -19.14 -1.46 1.16
CA MET A 114 -18.21 -2.15 2.05
C MET A 114 -18.99 -2.84 3.16
N ARG A 115 -19.35 -4.10 2.93
CA ARG A 115 -20.22 -4.87 3.84
C ARG A 115 -19.68 -4.98 5.27
N THR A 116 -18.37 -4.95 5.44
CA THR A 116 -17.72 -5.03 6.76
C THR A 116 -17.44 -3.68 7.41
N LEU A 117 -17.80 -2.56 6.76
CA LEU A 117 -17.75 -1.23 7.39
C LEU A 117 -18.99 -1.09 8.29
N PRO A 118 -18.86 -1.03 9.63
CA PRO A 118 -19.99 -1.07 10.57
C PRO A 118 -20.74 0.27 10.67
N ILE A 119 -20.56 1.17 9.70
CA ILE A 119 -21.12 2.51 9.68
C ILE A 119 -22.14 2.56 8.54
N PRO A 120 -23.41 2.96 8.79
CA PRO A 120 -24.40 3.13 7.73
C PRO A 120 -23.88 4.07 6.64
N HIS A 121 -23.87 3.60 5.39
CA HIS A 121 -23.32 4.36 4.28
C HIS A 121 -24.07 4.07 2.98
N THR A 122 -23.97 5.00 2.03
CA THR A 122 -24.32 4.78 0.62
C THR A 122 -23.03 4.68 -0.19
N ALA A 123 -22.87 3.60 -0.94
CA ALA A 123 -21.77 3.47 -1.88
C ALA A 123 -22.16 4.00 -3.25
N VAL A 124 -21.27 4.78 -3.85
CA VAL A 124 -21.52 5.46 -5.13
C VAL A 124 -20.46 5.02 -6.11
N VAL A 125 -20.88 4.27 -7.14
CA VAL A 125 -19.98 3.89 -8.23
C VAL A 125 -19.56 5.15 -8.99
N HIS A 126 -18.24 5.35 -9.12
CA HIS A 126 -17.62 6.59 -9.62
C HIS A 126 -18.06 7.80 -8.79
N GLY A 127 -18.01 7.64 -7.47
CA GLY A 127 -18.43 8.63 -6.50
C GLY A 127 -17.58 9.88 -6.54
N ASP A 128 -16.29 9.78 -6.86
CA ASP A 128 -15.39 10.90 -7.09
C ASP A 128 -15.86 11.84 -8.22
N ALA A 129 -16.46 11.31 -9.28
CA ALA A 129 -17.04 12.10 -10.37
C ALA A 129 -18.46 12.62 -10.09
N ARG A 130 -19.14 12.06 -9.08
CA ARG A 130 -20.59 12.28 -8.83
C ARG A 130 -20.90 13.00 -7.52
N CYS A 131 -19.97 13.00 -6.57
CA CYS A 131 -20.11 13.57 -5.25
C CYS A 131 -18.92 14.47 -4.98
N PHE A 132 -19.21 15.75 -4.76
CA PHE A 132 -18.19 16.74 -4.42
C PHE A 132 -17.41 16.37 -3.15
N SER A 133 -18.09 15.82 -2.14
CA SER A 133 -17.47 15.41 -0.89
C SER A 133 -16.54 14.21 -1.08
N ILE A 134 -16.89 13.25 -1.96
CA ILE A 134 -16.00 12.12 -2.30
C ILE A 134 -14.81 12.61 -3.13
N ALA A 135 -15.03 13.51 -4.09
CA ALA A 135 -13.95 14.14 -4.86
C ALA A 135 -12.95 14.87 -3.95
N CYS A 136 -13.45 15.57 -2.93
CA CYS A 136 -12.59 16.21 -1.94
C CYS A 136 -11.78 15.18 -1.13
N ALA A 137 -12.41 14.08 -0.71
CA ALA A 137 -11.73 12.99 0.00
C ALA A 137 -10.63 12.35 -0.86
N SER A 138 -10.92 12.07 -2.13
CA SER A 138 -9.99 11.44 -3.07
C SER A 138 -8.71 12.26 -3.25
N ILE A 139 -8.86 13.59 -3.42
CA ILE A 139 -7.73 14.52 -3.53
C ILE A 139 -6.89 14.52 -2.24
N LEU A 140 -7.52 14.65 -1.07
CA LEU A 140 -6.81 14.67 0.20
C LEU A 140 -6.09 13.34 0.48
N ALA A 141 -6.73 12.21 0.20
CA ALA A 141 -6.14 10.89 0.34
C ALA A 141 -4.95 10.71 -0.61
N LYS A 142 -5.11 11.09 -1.89
CA LYS A 142 -4.06 10.99 -2.93
C LYS A 142 -2.84 11.83 -2.60
N VAL A 143 -3.02 13.11 -2.27
CA VAL A 143 -1.90 14.00 -1.89
C VAL A 143 -1.16 13.46 -0.68
N THR A 144 -1.88 12.95 0.32
CA THR A 144 -1.28 12.38 1.52
C THR A 144 -0.47 11.13 1.20
N ARG A 145 -1.03 10.19 0.43
CA ARG A 145 -0.33 8.95 0.10
C ARG A 145 0.90 9.22 -0.77
N ASP A 146 0.81 10.10 -1.75
CA ASP A 146 1.95 10.43 -2.63
C ASP A 146 3.10 11.05 -1.82
N LEU A 147 2.79 11.90 -0.83
CA LEU A 147 3.79 12.43 0.11
C LEU A 147 4.46 11.32 0.94
N LEU A 148 3.69 10.32 1.40
CA LEU A 148 4.26 9.17 2.12
C LEU A 148 5.21 8.37 1.22
N MET A 149 4.82 8.10 -0.04
CA MET A 149 5.68 7.38 -0.97
C MET A 149 6.95 8.16 -1.32
N THR A 150 6.85 9.49 -1.47
CA THR A 150 8.00 10.37 -1.69
C THR A 150 8.98 10.32 -0.52
N ARG A 151 8.47 10.33 0.73
CA ARG A 151 9.32 10.18 1.92
C ARG A 151 9.99 8.81 1.99
N LEU A 152 9.29 7.76 1.58
CA LEU A 152 9.88 6.42 1.50
C LEU A 152 10.96 6.33 0.43
N ALA A 153 10.80 7.02 -0.71
CA ALA A 153 11.80 7.05 -1.78
C ALA A 153 13.14 7.63 -1.31
N VAL A 154 13.14 8.58 -0.36
CA VAL A 154 14.38 9.08 0.25
C VAL A 154 15.15 7.99 0.99
N ARG A 155 14.43 7.09 1.69
CA ARG A 155 15.03 5.98 2.44
C ARG A 155 15.36 4.78 1.55
N TYR A 156 14.62 4.61 0.45
CA TYR A 156 14.75 3.49 -0.47
C TYR A 156 14.77 3.98 -1.93
N PRO A 157 15.86 4.67 -2.35
CA PRO A 157 15.93 5.34 -3.65
C PRO A 157 15.86 4.38 -4.83
N GLN A 158 16.28 3.13 -4.66
CA GLN A 158 16.31 2.10 -5.70
C GLN A 158 14.94 1.74 -6.29
N TYR A 159 13.83 2.03 -5.59
CA TYR A 159 12.49 1.69 -6.05
C TYR A 159 11.72 2.85 -6.67
N ILE A 160 12.28 4.07 -6.69
CA ILE A 160 11.73 5.26 -7.37
C ILE A 160 10.25 5.54 -7.02
N TRP A 161 9.92 5.42 -5.74
CA TRP A 161 8.55 5.52 -5.24
C TRP A 161 7.95 6.93 -5.26
N ASP A 162 8.77 7.95 -5.37
CA ASP A 162 8.36 9.33 -5.62
C ASP A 162 7.71 9.52 -6.99
N HIS A 163 8.11 8.71 -7.98
CA HIS A 163 7.50 8.73 -9.32
C HIS A 163 6.42 7.66 -9.51
N ASN A 164 6.68 6.41 -9.12
CA ASN A 164 5.73 5.31 -9.37
C ASN A 164 4.72 5.07 -8.23
N ALA A 165 4.85 5.77 -7.10
CA ALA A 165 3.96 5.64 -5.94
C ALA A 165 3.71 4.20 -5.44
N GLY A 166 4.69 3.30 -5.66
CA GLY A 166 4.63 1.88 -5.29
C GLY A 166 3.88 0.99 -6.29
N TYR A 167 3.45 1.50 -7.44
CA TYR A 167 2.91 0.69 -8.53
C TYR A 167 4.04 -0.11 -9.21
N THR A 168 3.68 -1.22 -9.85
CA THR A 168 4.63 -2.12 -10.50
C THR A 168 5.11 -1.57 -11.86
N THR A 169 5.96 -0.53 -11.83
CA THR A 169 6.62 -0.01 -13.03
C THR A 169 7.93 -0.76 -13.28
N ARG A 170 8.53 -0.57 -14.46
CA ARG A 170 9.81 -1.22 -14.81
C ARG A 170 10.91 -0.85 -13.83
N GLU A 171 10.95 0.40 -13.38
CA GLU A 171 11.92 0.91 -12.43
C GLU A 171 11.75 0.26 -11.05
N HIS A 172 10.50 0.07 -10.61
CA HIS A 172 10.22 -0.60 -9.34
C HIS A 172 10.65 -2.07 -9.37
N VAL A 173 10.38 -2.77 -10.49
CA VAL A 173 10.82 -4.15 -10.68
C VAL A 173 12.35 -4.24 -10.72
N ALA A 174 13.03 -3.32 -11.41
CA ALA A 174 14.49 -3.28 -11.40
C ALA A 174 15.06 -3.10 -9.98
N GLY A 175 14.46 -2.20 -9.17
CA GLY A 175 14.81 -2.05 -7.76
C GLY A 175 14.63 -3.33 -6.95
N LEU A 176 13.52 -4.05 -7.17
CA LEU A 176 13.24 -5.35 -6.54
C LEU A 176 14.25 -6.43 -6.93
N THR A 177 14.59 -6.52 -8.21
CA THR A 177 15.57 -7.49 -8.71
C THR A 177 16.96 -7.23 -8.11
N SER A 178 17.39 -5.98 -8.04
CA SER A 178 18.76 -5.66 -7.58
C SER A 178 18.92 -5.56 -6.07
N HIS A 179 17.85 -5.24 -5.31
CA HIS A 179 17.96 -4.95 -3.87
C HIS A 179 16.97 -5.74 -3.01
N GLY A 180 16.18 -6.63 -3.61
CA GLY A 180 15.16 -7.40 -2.92
C GLY A 180 13.98 -6.55 -2.42
N ILE A 181 13.12 -7.19 -1.63
CA ILE A 181 11.96 -6.56 -1.00
C ILE A 181 12.34 -5.78 0.26
N THR A 182 11.41 -4.96 0.73
CA THR A 182 11.51 -4.18 1.98
C THR A 182 10.28 -4.42 2.85
N PRO A 183 10.27 -3.97 4.11
CA PRO A 183 9.06 -4.00 4.95
C PRO A 183 7.86 -3.23 4.37
N HIS A 184 8.07 -2.41 3.34
CA HIS A 184 7.02 -1.67 2.67
C HIS A 184 6.45 -2.37 1.43
N HIS A 185 6.95 -3.56 1.07
CA HIS A 185 6.38 -4.38 0.00
C HIS A 185 5.31 -5.33 0.54
N ARG A 186 4.17 -5.42 -0.15
CA ARG A 186 3.02 -6.26 0.22
C ARG A 186 3.25 -7.69 -0.22
N ARG A 187 3.80 -8.52 0.66
CA ARG A 187 4.20 -9.89 0.32
C ARG A 187 3.03 -10.76 -0.11
N SER A 188 1.83 -10.46 0.39
CA SER A 188 0.60 -11.18 0.06
C SER A 188 0.07 -10.93 -1.35
N PHE A 189 0.61 -9.95 -2.08
CA PHE A 189 0.17 -9.69 -3.46
C PHE A 189 0.84 -10.69 -4.38
N CYS A 190 0.05 -11.45 -5.16
CA CYS A 190 0.54 -12.50 -6.07
C CYS A 190 1.76 -12.04 -6.88
N ARG A 191 1.72 -10.82 -7.43
CA ARG A 191 2.82 -10.28 -8.22
C ARG A 191 4.15 -10.18 -7.46
N ILE A 192 4.13 -9.88 -6.16
CA ILE A 192 5.36 -9.93 -5.35
C ILE A 192 5.79 -11.38 -5.14
N SER A 193 4.86 -12.28 -4.84
CA SER A 193 5.15 -13.71 -4.70
C SER A 193 5.77 -14.29 -5.98
N ASP A 194 5.21 -13.98 -7.15
CA ASP A 194 5.70 -14.41 -8.47
C ASP A 194 7.12 -13.87 -8.72
N LEU A 195 7.34 -12.57 -8.48
CA LEU A 195 8.67 -11.96 -8.62
C LEU A 195 9.71 -12.59 -7.68
N LEU A 196 9.33 -12.93 -6.45
CA LEU A 196 10.24 -13.60 -5.51
C LEU A 196 10.60 -15.01 -5.99
N LEU A 197 9.62 -15.79 -6.47
CA LEU A 197 9.86 -17.11 -7.04
C LEU A 197 10.75 -17.06 -8.29
N GLU A 198 10.54 -16.07 -9.18
CA GLU A 198 11.38 -15.86 -10.36
C GLU A 198 12.84 -15.55 -9.98
N LEU A 199 13.05 -14.72 -8.96
CA LEU A 199 14.38 -14.38 -8.46
C LEU A 199 15.07 -15.58 -7.80
N GLU A 200 14.34 -16.37 -7.00
CA GLU A 200 14.85 -17.59 -6.38
C GLU A 200 15.30 -18.61 -7.44
N HIS A 201 14.51 -18.84 -8.49
CA HIS A 201 14.89 -19.72 -9.59
C HIS A 201 16.12 -19.22 -10.37
N GLN A 202 16.28 -17.90 -10.53
CA GLN A 202 17.47 -17.33 -11.20
C GLN A 202 18.74 -17.53 -10.39
N THR A 203 18.70 -17.35 -9.06
CA THR A 203 19.84 -17.64 -8.18
C THR A 203 20.23 -19.12 -8.24
N VAL A 204 19.27 -20.03 -8.13
CA VAL A 204 19.54 -21.48 -8.20
C VAL A 204 20.10 -21.90 -9.56
N SER A 205 19.64 -21.29 -10.66
CA SER A 205 20.15 -21.60 -12.01
C SER A 205 21.57 -21.08 -12.24
N GLN A 206 21.96 -19.98 -11.59
CA GLN A 206 23.32 -19.43 -11.67
C GLN A 206 24.32 -20.21 -10.81
N ASP A 207 23.88 -20.75 -9.67
CA ASP A 207 24.71 -21.60 -8.81
C ASP A 207 24.91 -23.03 -9.36
N LEU A 208 24.11 -23.41 -10.36
CA LEU A 208 24.17 -24.71 -11.05
C LEU A 208 24.96 -24.66 -12.38
N GLU A 209 25.66 -23.56 -12.71
CA GLU A 209 26.65 -23.65 -13.78
C GLU A 209 27.70 -24.71 -13.39
N PRO A 210 27.86 -25.80 -14.15
CA PRO A 210 28.87 -26.80 -13.83
C PRO A 210 30.20 -26.07 -13.90
N ARG A 211 30.93 -26.05 -12.78
CA ARG A 211 32.38 -25.83 -12.83
C ARG A 211 32.86 -26.78 -13.91
N ALA A 212 33.33 -26.21 -15.03
CA ALA A 212 34.01 -26.98 -16.04
C ALA A 212 35.02 -27.82 -15.27
N LEU A 213 34.90 -29.13 -15.37
CA LEU A 213 35.95 -30.04 -14.99
C LEU A 213 37.10 -29.67 -15.92
N ASP A 214 37.90 -28.69 -15.51
CA ASP A 214 39.22 -28.47 -16.08
C ASP A 214 39.92 -29.81 -15.95
N ASP A 215 40.35 -30.27 -17.10
CA ASP A 215 41.13 -31.46 -17.40
C ASP A 215 42.26 -31.67 -16.38
N VAL A 216 41.93 -32.29 -15.24
CA VAL A 216 42.93 -32.85 -14.33
C VAL A 216 43.20 -34.25 -14.86
N GLY A 217 44.24 -34.33 -15.70
CA GLY A 217 44.76 -35.59 -16.21
C GLY A 217 44.87 -36.62 -15.10
N MET A 218 44.35 -37.82 -15.39
CA MET A 218 44.50 -39.01 -14.56
C MET A 218 45.98 -39.21 -14.21
N PRO A 219 46.39 -39.18 -12.94
CA PRO A 219 47.64 -39.79 -12.51
C PRO A 219 47.40 -41.29 -12.38
N ASP A 220 48.39 -42.06 -12.83
CA ASP A 220 48.42 -43.51 -12.85
C ASP A 220 48.08 -44.16 -11.50
N GLU A 221 47.46 -45.34 -11.59
CA GLU A 221 47.24 -46.27 -10.47
C GLU A 221 48.58 -46.62 -9.83
N ASP A 222 48.82 -46.13 -8.60
CA ASP A 222 49.60 -46.77 -7.53
C ASP A 222 49.89 -45.72 -6.45
N ASP A 223 49.07 -45.64 -5.39
CA ASP A 223 49.58 -45.66 -4.02
C ASP A 223 48.47 -45.69 -2.96
N PHE A 224 48.72 -46.53 -1.97
CA PHE A 224 47.97 -46.84 -0.78
C PHE A 224 47.78 -45.63 0.15
N ASP A 225 46.60 -45.47 0.80
CA ASP A 225 46.39 -45.95 2.17
C ASP A 225 45.01 -45.55 2.73
N TYR A 226 44.43 -46.49 3.49
CA TYR A 226 43.20 -46.39 4.25
C TYR A 226 43.48 -45.65 5.58
N GLU A 227 42.77 -44.56 5.88
CA GLU A 227 42.59 -44.12 7.27
C GLU A 227 41.12 -43.83 7.58
N ILE A 228 40.60 -44.66 8.49
CA ILE A 228 39.30 -44.57 9.14
C ILE A 228 39.46 -43.64 10.34
N VAL A 229 38.67 -42.57 10.44
CA VAL A 229 38.32 -41.98 11.74
C VAL A 229 36.84 -41.62 11.79
N ALA A 230 36.17 -42.26 12.74
CA ALA A 230 34.79 -42.07 13.14
C ALA A 230 34.60 -40.75 13.91
N GLY A 231 33.40 -40.18 13.85
CA GLY A 231 33.00 -39.06 14.72
C GLY A 231 31.64 -38.50 14.35
N ALA A 232 30.58 -39.20 14.72
CA ALA A 232 29.24 -38.63 14.79
C ALA A 232 29.07 -37.85 16.09
N GLU A 233 28.45 -36.68 16.05
CA GLU A 233 27.47 -36.28 17.08
C GLU A 233 26.57 -35.14 16.59
N LEU A 234 25.27 -35.38 16.75
CA LEU A 234 24.15 -34.48 16.53
C LEU A 234 24.01 -33.54 17.74
N GLY A 235 23.61 -32.29 17.49
CA GLY A 235 23.18 -31.37 18.54
C GLY A 235 22.19 -30.34 17.98
N LEU A 236 20.90 -30.67 18.07
CA LEU A 236 19.80 -29.71 18.08
C LEU A 236 19.67 -29.17 19.50
N ASP A 237 19.37 -27.87 19.64
CA ASP A 237 18.54 -27.23 20.69
C ASP A 237 18.57 -25.70 20.43
N ASP A 238 17.45 -25.11 20.02
CA ASP A 238 16.52 -24.27 20.82
C ASP A 238 16.96 -22.79 20.95
N VAL A 239 16.28 -21.84 20.28
CA VAL A 239 15.13 -21.04 20.75
C VAL A 239 15.53 -20.01 21.82
N ASP A 240 15.61 -18.74 21.39
CA ASP A 240 15.23 -17.53 22.14
C ASP A 240 15.27 -16.34 21.14
N GLN A 241 14.14 -15.89 20.61
CA GLN A 241 13.24 -14.87 21.17
C GLN A 241 13.88 -13.49 21.45
N GLU A 242 13.11 -12.47 21.05
CA GLU A 242 13.09 -11.13 21.64
C GLU A 242 13.85 -10.00 20.91
N LEU A 243 13.32 -9.57 19.74
CA LEU A 243 13.47 -8.17 19.31
C LEU A 243 12.29 -7.70 18.44
N ASP A 244 11.11 -7.74 19.06
CA ASP A 244 9.96 -6.91 18.71
C ASP A 244 9.94 -5.76 19.73
N ARG A 245 10.27 -4.53 19.33
CA ARG A 245 9.73 -3.29 19.95
C ARG A 245 10.13 -2.07 19.12
N GLU A 246 9.10 -1.54 18.46
CA GLU A 246 9.01 -0.18 17.91
C GLU A 246 9.82 0.10 16.64
N LEU A 247 9.17 -0.11 15.48
CA LEU A 247 9.07 0.82 14.33
C LEU A 247 8.14 0.28 13.24
#